data_AF-A0A089LQV0-F1
#
_entry.id   AF-A0A089LQV0-F1
#
_cell.length_a   1.000
_cell.length_b   1.000
_cell.length_c   1.000
_cell.angle_alpha   90.00
_cell.angle_beta   90.00
_cell.angle_gamma   90.00
#
_symmetry.space_group_name_H-M   'P 1'
#
loop_
_entity.id
_entity.type
_entity.pdbx_description
1 polymer ?
#
loop_
_entity_poly.entity_id
_entity_poly.type
_entity_poly.pdbx_seq_one_letter_code
_entity_poly.pdbx_strand_id
1 'polypeptide(L)' 'MTRTEELLPPVLSPADIQKFLGIGQRQVYELLNSEDFHAARVGRRLFVSRAVFIEWLEGRSEDKEVKRRR' A
#
# COMPACT_ATOMS: atom_id res chain seq x y z
N MET A 1 20.15 -3.14 4.28
CA MET A 1 18.71 -3.26 4.59
C MET A 1 18.44 -2.45 5.85
N THR A 2 17.67 -1.37 5.73
CA THR A 2 17.52 -0.32 6.76
C THR A 2 16.46 -0.75 7.78
N ARG A 3 16.80 -0.66 9.06
CA ARG A 3 16.07 -1.11 10.28
C ARG A 3 14.60 -0.67 10.41
N THR A 4 14.09 0.17 9.52
CA THR A 4 12.76 0.79 9.60
C THR A 4 11.63 -0.15 9.18
N GLU A 5 11.91 -1.13 8.31
CA GLU A 5 10.87 -2.03 7.81
C GLU A 5 10.35 -3.00 8.87
N GLU A 6 11.16 -3.35 9.87
CA GLU A 6 10.78 -4.27 10.97
C GLU A 6 9.78 -3.64 11.95
N LEU A 7 9.67 -2.30 11.96
CA LEU A 7 8.75 -1.56 12.82
C LEU A 7 7.37 -1.34 12.19
N LEU A 8 7.20 -1.69 10.92
CA LEU A 8 5.91 -1.57 10.26
C LEU A 8 4.94 -2.63 10.80
N PRO A 9 3.71 -2.25 11.18
CA PRO A 9 2.69 -3.22 11.56
C PRO A 9 2.43 -4.18 10.40
N PRO A 10 2.02 -5.43 10.66
CA PRO A 10 1.70 -6.42 9.61
C PRO A 10 0.66 -5.90 8.61
N VAL A 11 -0.20 -5.01 9.08
CA VAL A 11 -1.22 -4.31 8.29
C VAL A 11 -1.05 -2.82 8.51
N LEU A 12 -0.92 -2.09 7.41
CA LEU A 12 -0.74 -0.64 7.34
C LEU A 12 -2.08 0.03 7.08
N SER A 13 -2.36 1.08 7.85
CA SER A 13 -3.41 2.03 7.54
C SER A 13 -2.89 3.14 6.61
N PRO A 14 -3.77 3.93 5.97
CA PRO A 14 -3.35 5.12 5.22
C PRO A 14 -2.48 6.07 6.05
N ALA A 15 -2.72 6.17 7.37
CA ALA A 15 -1.94 7.01 8.25
C ALA A 15 -0.50 6.47 8.46
N ASP A 16 -0.32 5.15 8.45
CA ASP A 16 1.00 4.54 8.57
C ASP A 16 1.81 4.77 7.30
N ILE A 17 1.18 4.61 6.13
CA ILE A 17 1.78 4.89 4.82
C ILE A 17 2.14 6.38 4.72
N GLN A 18 1.25 7.26 5.16
CA GLN A 18 1.49 8.70 5.21
C GLN A 18 2.76 9.04 6.02
N LYS A 19 2.89 8.46 7.22
CA LYS A 19 4.05 8.68 8.10
C LYS A 19 5.32 8.09 7.52
N PHE A 20 5.22 6.90 6.92
CA PHE A 20 6.38 6.20 6.38
C PHE A 20 6.93 6.86 5.12
N LEU A 21 6.07 7.25 4.18
CA LEU A 21 6.45 7.91 2.93
C LEU A 21 6.65 9.42 3.08
N GLY A 22 6.16 10.04 4.16
CA GLY A 22 6.23 11.48 4.37
C GLY A 22 5.37 12.31 3.41
N ILE A 23 4.37 11.69 2.77
CA ILE A 23 3.50 12.33 1.77
C ILE A 23 2.19 12.84 2.40
N GLY A 24 1.47 13.71 1.69
CA GLY A 24 0.17 14.19 2.14
C GLY A 24 -0.94 13.15 2.02
N GLN A 25 -2.03 13.28 2.79
CA GLN A 25 -3.18 12.36 2.75
C GLN A 25 -3.72 12.13 1.33
N ARG A 26 -3.82 13.19 0.53
CA ARG A 26 -4.30 13.09 -0.85
C ARG A 26 -3.45 12.14 -1.69
N GLN A 27 -2.12 12.27 -1.60
CA GLN A 27 -1.18 11.41 -2.33
C GLN A 27 -1.28 9.96 -1.86
N VAL A 28 -1.50 9.73 -0.56
CA VAL A 28 -1.75 8.38 -0.04
C VAL A 28 -3.01 7.78 -0.66
N TYR A 29 -4.13 8.51 -0.69
CA TYR A 29 -5.35 7.98 -1.28
C TYR A 29 -5.26 7.82 -2.81
N GLU A 30 -4.53 8.68 -3.51
CA GLU A 30 -4.23 8.50 -4.94
C GLU A 30 -3.42 7.22 -5.17
N LEU A 31 -2.40 6.96 -4.34
CA LEU A 31 -1.62 5.72 -4.37
C LEU A 31 -2.47 4.48 -4.07
N LEU A 32 -3.28 4.54 -3.02
CA LEU A 32 -4.13 3.42 -2.58
C LEU A 32 -5.29 3.12 -3.54
N ASN A 33 -5.69 4.11 -4.35
CA ASN A 33 -6.65 3.93 -5.43
C ASN A 33 -5.99 3.58 -6.77
N SER A 34 -4.65 3.50 -6.83
CA SER A 34 -3.95 3.07 -8.04
C SER A 34 -4.29 1.62 -8.34
N GLU A 35 -4.50 1.29 -9.61
CA GLU A 35 -4.84 -0.08 -10.05
C GLU A 35 -3.71 -1.08 -9.74
N ASP A 36 -2.48 -0.60 -9.55
CA ASP A 36 -1.30 -1.41 -9.24
C ASP A 36 -1.18 -1.78 -7.75
N PHE A 37 -2.06 -1.26 -6.90
CA PHE A 37 -1.90 -1.34 -5.45
C PHE A 37 -3.08 -2.07 -4.78
N HIS A 38 -2.83 -3.28 -4.30
CA HIS A 38 -3.89 -4.06 -3.63
C HIS A 38 -4.13 -3.58 -2.19
N ALA A 39 -5.21 -2.82 -1.98
CA ALA A 39 -5.67 -2.40 -0.67
C ALA A 39 -6.96 -3.13 -0.25
N ALA A 40 -6.96 -3.71 0.95
CA ALA A 40 -8.12 -4.32 1.56
C ALA A 40 -9.02 -3.25 2.21
N ARG A 41 -10.30 -3.23 1.86
CA ARG A 41 -11.27 -2.32 2.49
C ARG A 41 -12.17 -3.08 3.45
N VAL A 42 -12.15 -2.70 4.73
CA VAL A 42 -13.04 -3.24 5.77
C VAL A 42 -13.94 -2.11 6.27
N GLY A 43 -15.20 -2.13 5.84
CA GLY A 43 -16.15 -1.03 6.10
C GLY A 43 -15.68 0.28 5.46
N ARG A 44 -15.44 1.30 6.30
CA ARG A 44 -14.93 2.63 5.88
C ARG A 44 -13.41 2.76 6.03
N ARG A 45 -12.71 1.74 6.55
CA ARG A 45 -11.26 1.75 6.75
C ARG A 45 -10.56 1.01 5.62
N LEU A 46 -9.43 1.53 5.19
CA LEU A 46 -8.53 0.88 4.25
C LEU A 46 -7.34 0.29 4.99
N PHE A 47 -6.88 -0.85 4.52
CA PHE A 47 -5.81 -1.63 5.10
C PHE A 47 -4.95 -2.22 4.00
N VAL A 48 -3.64 -2.29 4.25
CA VAL A 48 -2.67 -2.75 3.28
C VAL A 48 -1.75 -3.73 3.98
N SER A 49 -1.50 -4.89 3.39
CA SER A 49 -0.51 -5.80 3.95
C SER A 49 0.89 -5.20 3.82
N ARG A 50 1.70 -5.27 4.89
CA ARG A 50 3.11 -4.85 4.86
C ARG A 50 3.86 -5.50 3.70
N ALA A 51 3.60 -6.77 3.42
CA ALA A 51 4.25 -7.49 2.32
C ALA A 51 3.93 -6.85 0.96
N VAL A 52 2.65 -6.57 0.69
CA VAL A 52 2.20 -5.92 -0.56
C VAL A 52 2.80 -4.52 -0.70
N PHE A 53 2.82 -3.75 0.40
CA PHE A 53 3.43 -2.41 0.38
C PHE A 53 4.92 -2.44 0.07
N ILE A 54 5.67 -3.40 0.63
CA ILE A 54 7.11 -3.56 0.39
C ILE A 54 7.36 -4.06 -1.03
N GLU A 55 6.59 -5.03 -1.52
CA GLU A 55 6.69 -5.50 -2.91
C GLU A 55 6.48 -4.37 -3.92
N TRP A 56 5.47 -3.51 -3.67
CA TRP A 56 5.25 -2.30 -4.46
C TRP A 56 6.41 -1.32 -4.34
N LEU A 57 6.90 -1.05 -3.12
CA LEU A 57 7.99 -0.10 -2.88
C LEU A 57 9.30 -0.52 -3.56
N GLU A 58 9.56 -1.83 -3.60
CA GLU A 58 10.73 -2.41 -4.25
C GLU A 58 10.54 -2.57 -5.77
N GLY A 59 9.39 -2.17 -6.32
CA GLY A 59 9.10 -2.27 -7.75
C GLY A 59 8.98 -3.71 -8.26
N ARG A 60 8.72 -4.67 -7.36
CA ARG A 60 8.57 -6.10 -7.66
C ARG A 60 7.13 -6.50 -7.91
N SER A 61 6.21 -5.55 -7.99
CA SER A 61 4.87 -5.81 -8.47
C SER A 61 4.97 -6.34 -9.90
N GLU A 62 4.93 -7.66 -10.06
CA GLU A 62 4.67 -8.28 -11.35
C GLU A 62 3.40 -7.62 -11.88
N ASP A 63 3.50 -6.95 -13.03
CA ASP A 63 2.38 -6.44 -13.82
C ASP A 63 1.25 -7.49 -13.80
N LYS A 64 0.29 -7.34 -12.88
CA LYS A 64 -0.89 -8.19 -12.85
C LYS A 64 -1.84 -7.63 -13.88
N GLU A 65 -1.50 -7.90 -15.13
CA GLU A 65 -2.34 -7.89 -16.33
C GLU A 65 -3.52 -8.86 -16.13
N VAL A 66 -4.41 -8.64 -15.15
CA VAL A 66 -5.57 -9.52 -14.92
C VAL A 66 -6.80 -8.76 -14.44
N LYS A 67 -7.63 -8.45 -15.45
CA LYS A 67 -9.10 -8.42 -15.47
C LYS A 67 -9.80 -7.11 -15.11
N ARG A 68 -9.84 -6.25 -16.14
CA ARG A 68 -11.13 -5.79 -16.70
C ARG A 68 -12.08 -6.99 -16.92
N ARG A 69 -12.83 -7.35 -15.89
CA ARG A 69 -14.15 -8.01 -15.96
C ARG A 69 -14.91 -7.42 -14.77
N ARG A 70 -15.87 -6.53 -14.95
CA ARG A 70 -17.07 -6.65 -15.78
C ARG A 70 -17.66 -5.27 -16.03
#